data_AF-A0A2R6F3J6-F1
#
_entry.id   AF-A0A2R6F3J6-F1
#
_cell.length_a   1.000
_cell.length_b   1.000
_cell.length_c   1.000
_cell.angle_alpha   90.00
_cell.angle_beta   90.00
_cell.angle_gamma   90.00
#
_symmetry.space_group_name_H-M   'P 1'
#
loop_
_entity.id
_entity.type
_entity.pdbx_description
1 polymer ?
#
loop_
_entity_poly.entity_id
_entity_poly.type
_entity_poly.pdbx_seq_one_letter_code
_entity_poly.pdbx_strand_id
1 'polypeptide(L)'
;MERIPFGISRLDTTIGGGAPRGSVVLLSGEAGAGAREFVYTAATMNGLAKDGHDLFDLHYGDLARDAALPEEIHYISFTTDEDNLRREIKMTMDD
;
A
#
# COMPACT_ATOMS: atom_id res chain seq x y z
N MET A 1 -9.28 -13.31 11.63
CA MET A 1 -9.71 -13.27 10.21
C MET A 1 -8.55 -12.65 9.47
N GLU A 2 -8.04 -13.29 8.42
CA GLU A 2 -6.87 -12.79 7.71
C GLU A 2 -7.12 -11.39 7.15
N ARG A 3 -6.12 -10.51 7.27
CA ARG A 3 -6.16 -9.12 6.86
C ARG A 3 -5.04 -8.82 5.88
N ILE A 4 -5.32 -7.93 4.94
CA ILE A 4 -4.35 -7.47 3.95
C ILE A 4 -3.92 -6.05 4.35
N PRO A 5 -2.63 -5.82 4.67
CA PRO A 5 -2.14 -4.51 5.08
C PRO A 5 -2.20 -3.52 3.91
N PHE A 6 -2.53 -2.27 4.22
CA PHE A 6 -2.40 -1.16 3.28
C PHE A 6 -0.95 -0.71 3.12
N GLY A 7 0.00 -1.22 3.91
CA GLY A 7 1.40 -0.79 3.86
C GLY A 7 1.65 0.53 4.58
N ILE A 8 0.68 1.00 5.38
CA ILE A 8 0.79 2.24 6.16
C ILE A 8 0.71 1.87 7.63
N SER A 9 1.89 1.71 8.27
CA SER A 9 2.03 1.13 9.61
C SER A 9 1.06 1.70 10.65
N ARG A 10 0.94 3.03 10.75
CA ARG A 10 0.01 3.66 11.71
C ARG A 10 -1.46 3.35 11.40
N LEU A 11 -1.85 3.38 10.13
CA LEU A 11 -3.22 3.08 9.73
C LEU A 11 -3.53 1.61 9.98
N ASP A 12 -2.67 0.72 9.49
CA ASP A 12 -2.84 -0.73 9.62
C ASP A 12 -2.88 -1.13 11.10
N THR A 13 -1.99 -0.62 11.94
CA THR A 13 -2.01 -0.85 13.40
C THR A 13 -3.34 -0.40 14.01
N THR A 14 -3.85 0.77 13.62
CA THR A 14 -5.11 1.32 14.16
C THR A 14 -6.32 0.45 13.83
N ILE A 15 -6.33 -0.18 12.64
CA ILE A 15 -7.44 -1.01 12.19
C ILE A 15 -7.21 -2.52 12.38
N GLY A 16 -6.10 -2.93 12.99
CA GLY A 16 -5.80 -4.32 13.34
C GLY A 16 -5.09 -5.13 12.26
N GLY A 17 -4.27 -4.51 11.42
CA GLY A 17 -3.43 -5.16 10.41
C GLY A 17 -3.93 -5.02 8.97
N GLY A 18 -4.79 -4.03 8.69
CA GLY A 18 -5.33 -3.80 7.36
C GLY A 18 -6.78 -4.22 7.18
N ALA A 19 -7.23 -4.25 5.92
CA ALA A 19 -8.60 -4.61 5.56
C ALA A 19 -8.82 -6.14 5.67
N PRO A 20 -9.99 -6.62 6.12
CA PRO A 20 -10.29 -8.05 6.09
C PRO A 20 -10.18 -8.62 4.67
N ARG A 21 -9.57 -9.80 4.51
CA ARG A 21 -9.43 -10.47 3.22
C ARG A 21 -10.80 -10.65 2.56
N GLY A 22 -10.89 -10.34 1.26
CA GLY A 22 -12.14 -10.38 0.50
C GLY A 22 -13.00 -9.12 0.61
N SER A 23 -12.53 -8.08 1.29
CA SER A 23 -13.24 -6.79 1.39
C SER A 23 -13.03 -5.92 0.15
N VAL A 24 -14.00 -5.04 -0.11
CA VAL A 24 -13.85 -3.92 -1.04
C VAL A 24 -13.66 -2.64 -0.22
N VAL A 25 -12.61 -1.89 -0.51
CA VAL A 25 -12.27 -0.64 0.18
C VAL A 25 -12.40 0.51 -0.83
N LEU A 26 -13.24 1.49 -0.51
CA LEU A 26 -13.36 2.72 -1.28
C LEU A 26 -12.46 3.81 -0.68
N LEU A 27 -11.44 4.23 -1.42
CA LEU A 27 -10.65 5.40 -1.09
C LEU A 27 -11.27 6.64 -1.75
N SER A 28 -11.85 7.54 -0.95
CA SER A 28 -12.46 8.78 -1.41
C SER A 28 -11.77 9.97 -0.76
N GLY A 29 -11.37 10.95 -1.56
CA GLY A 29 -10.72 12.17 -1.09
C GLY A 29 -10.82 13.29 -2.12
N GLU A 30 -10.72 14.53 -1.65
CA GLU A 30 -10.67 15.71 -2.52
C GLU A 30 -9.27 15.92 -3.11
N ALA A 31 -9.14 16.84 -4.05
CA ALA A 31 -7.85 17.25 -4.58
C ALA A 31 -6.94 17.72 -3.42
N GLY A 32 -5.73 17.17 -3.34
CA GLY A 32 -4.77 17.46 -2.26
C GLY A 32 -4.98 16.65 -0.98
N ALA A 33 -5.97 15.73 -0.92
CA ALA A 33 -6.19 14.89 0.26
C ALA A 33 -5.24 13.70 0.40
N GLY A 34 -4.28 13.52 -0.53
CA GLY A 34 -3.28 12.45 -0.45
C GLY A 34 -3.71 11.08 -1.00
N ALA A 35 -4.80 11.01 -1.79
CA ALA A 35 -5.34 9.73 -2.25
C ALA A 35 -4.39 8.97 -3.19
N ARG A 36 -3.60 9.68 -4.00
CA ARG A 36 -2.62 9.05 -4.90
C ARG A 36 -1.41 8.55 -4.13
N GLU A 37 -0.94 9.37 -3.19
CA GLU A 37 0.16 9.09 -2.27
C GLU A 37 -0.16 7.88 -1.39
N PHE A 38 -1.41 7.73 -0.96
CA PHE A 38 -1.89 6.52 -0.28
C PHE A 38 -1.66 5.27 -1.15
N VAL A 39 -2.07 5.31 -2.41
CA VAL A 39 -1.93 4.18 -3.34
C VAL A 39 -0.46 3.87 -3.61
N TYR A 40 0.38 4.89 -3.83
CA TYR A 40 1.81 4.70 -4.10
C TYR A 40 2.55 4.13 -2.89
N THR A 41 2.24 4.64 -1.69
CA THR A 41 2.77 4.11 -0.43
C THR A 41 2.33 2.66 -0.26
N ALA A 42 1.05 2.36 -0.48
CA ALA A 42 0.54 1.01 -0.33
C ALA A 42 1.18 0.01 -1.29
N ALA A 43 1.35 0.39 -2.55
CA ALA A 43 2.01 -0.44 -3.55
C ALA A 43 3.49 -0.67 -3.17
N THR A 44 4.21 0.39 -2.83
CA THR A 44 5.65 0.28 -2.55
C THR A 44 5.92 -0.49 -1.26
N MET A 45 5.22 -0.17 -0.18
CA MET A 45 5.47 -0.80 1.12
C MET A 45 5.14 -2.28 1.10
N ASN A 46 4.04 -2.69 0.45
CA ASN A 46 3.74 -4.10 0.29
C ASN A 46 4.72 -4.80 -0.68
N GLY A 47 5.28 -4.08 -1.66
CA GLY A 47 6.37 -4.59 -2.50
C GLY A 47 7.64 -4.85 -1.68
N LEU A 48 8.10 -3.85 -0.92
CA LEU A 48 9.26 -3.97 -0.03
C LEU A 48 9.10 -5.10 0.99
N ALA A 49 7.89 -5.30 1.50
CA ALA A 49 7.57 -6.38 2.45
C ALA A 49 7.78 -7.77 1.84
N LYS A 50 7.40 -7.98 0.57
CA LYS A 50 7.58 -9.26 -0.12
C LYS A 50 9.04 -9.64 -0.29
N ASP A 51 9.87 -8.64 -0.54
CA ASP A 51 11.30 -8.84 -0.76
C ASP A 51 12.09 -8.87 0.56
N GLY A 52 11.41 -8.74 1.71
CA GLY A 52 12.05 -8.69 3.02
C GLY A 52 13.06 -7.54 3.14
N HIS A 53 12.74 -6.41 2.51
CA HIS A 53 13.68 -5.31 2.34
C HIS A 53 13.87 -4.52 3.65
N ASP A 54 15.11 -4.15 4.00
CA ASP A 54 15.41 -3.42 5.26
C ASP A 54 14.59 -2.14 5.45
N LEU A 55 14.24 -1.45 4.35
CA LEU A 55 13.36 -0.27 4.38
C LEU A 55 11.94 -0.60 4.84
N PHE A 56 11.42 -1.79 4.57
CA PHE A 56 10.14 -2.22 5.11
C PHE A 56 10.21 -2.32 6.63
N ASP A 57 11.25 -2.96 7.17
CA ASP A 57 11.43 -3.08 8.62
C ASP A 57 11.62 -1.70 9.28
N LEU A 58 12.34 -0.80 8.60
CA LEU A 58 12.57 0.56 9.08
C LEU A 58 11.28 1.40 9.14
N HIS A 59 10.41 1.30 8.14
CA HIS A 59 9.23 2.16 8.00
C HIS A 59 7.92 1.52 8.46
N TYR A 60 7.82 0.19 8.43
CA TYR A 60 6.64 -0.57 8.80
C TYR A 60 6.86 -1.42 10.05
N GLY A 61 7.91 -2.23 10.05
CA GLY A 61 8.23 -3.20 11.10
C GLY A 61 7.42 -4.48 11.00
N ASP A 62 7.07 -5.07 12.14
CA ASP A 62 6.37 -6.36 12.19
C ASP A 62 4.92 -6.26 11.70
N LEU A 63 4.49 -7.30 10.96
CA LEU A 63 3.09 -7.48 10.62
C LEU A 63 2.25 -7.81 11.87
N ALA A 64 1.01 -7.33 11.89
CA ALA A 64 0.06 -7.76 12.90
C ALA A 64 -0.20 -9.27 12.80
N ARG A 65 -0.53 -9.91 13.92
CA ARG A 65 -0.73 -11.38 14.02
C ARG A 65 -1.66 -11.97 12.95
N ASP A 66 -2.71 -11.24 12.58
CA ASP A 66 -3.73 -11.68 11.62
C ASP A 66 -3.49 -11.10 10.21
N ALA A 67 -2.39 -10.38 9.98
CA ALA A 67 -2.06 -9.78 8.70
C ALA A 67 -1.22 -10.72 7.83
N ALA A 68 -1.55 -10.78 6.54
CA ALA A 68 -0.81 -11.51 5.52
C ALA A 68 -0.58 -10.60 4.31
N LEU A 69 0.62 -10.65 3.74
CA LEU A 69 0.94 -9.89 2.54
C LEU A 69 0.16 -10.43 1.34
N PRO A 70 -0.32 -9.57 0.43
CA PRO A 70 -1.01 -10.01 -0.77
C PRO A 70 -0.02 -10.70 -1.73
N GLU A 71 -0.40 -11.81 -2.38
CA GLU A 71 0.48 -12.51 -3.33
C GLU A 71 0.89 -11.65 -4.53
N GLU A 72 0.01 -10.76 -4.98
CA GLU A 72 0.20 -9.81 -6.09
C GLU A 72 -0.62 -8.54 -5.84
N ILE A 73 -0.21 -7.43 -6.46
CA ILE A 73 -0.95 -6.16 -6.43
C ILE A 73 -1.17 -5.73 -7.87
N HIS A 74 -2.44 -5.58 -8.26
CA HIS A 74 -2.82 -5.11 -9.57
C HIS A 74 -3.39 -3.69 -9.47
N TYR A 75 -2.89 -2.80 -10.32
CA TYR A 75 -3.46 -1.46 -10.48
C TYR A 75 -4.24 -1.39 -11.78
N ILE A 76 -5.51 -1.00 -11.69
CA ILE A 76 -6.40 -0.84 -12.84
C ILE A 76 -6.81 0.63 -12.90
N SER A 77 -6.55 1.26 -14.05
CA SER A 77 -6.93 2.64 -14.30
C SER A 77 -7.65 2.75 -15.64
N PHE A 78 -8.62 3.67 -15.69
CA PHE A 78 -9.33 4.05 -16.91
C PHE A 78 -8.88 5.42 -17.44
N THR A 79 -8.09 6.16 -16.66
CA THR A 79 -7.69 7.54 -16.97
C THR A 79 -6.22 7.67 -17.27
N THR A 80 -5.42 6.63 -17.02
CA THR A 80 -3.97 6.65 -17.20
C THR A 80 -3.43 5.26 -17.54
N ASP A 81 -2.25 5.22 -18.14
CA ASP A 81 -1.53 4.01 -18.50
C ASP A 81 -0.44 3.63 -17.47
N GLU A 82 0.17 2.47 -17.69
CA GLU A 82 1.22 1.93 -16.83
C GLU A 82 2.45 2.85 -16.77
N ASP A 83 2.87 3.42 -17.91
CA ASP A 83 4.07 4.26 -17.98
C ASP A 83 3.90 5.53 -17.15
N ASN A 84 2.73 6.16 -17.23
CA ASN A 84 2.44 7.33 -16.41
C ASN A 84 2.39 6.97 -14.91
N LEU A 85 1.75 5.86 -14.55
CA LEU A 85 1.72 5.41 -13.15
C LEU A 85 3.14 5.16 -12.61
N ARG A 86 3.97 4.43 -13.36
CA ARG A 86 5.36 4.14 -12.98
C ARG A 86 6.16 5.42 -12.82
N ARG A 87 5.96 6.39 -13.71
CA ARG A 87 6.62 7.70 -13.62
C ARG A 87 6.22 8.46 -12.36
N GLU A 88 4.92 8.50 -12.04
CA GLU A 88 4.43 9.19 -10.84
C GLU A 88 4.93 8.55 -9.54
N ILE A 89 4.92 7.22 -9.46
CA ILE A 89 5.50 6.49 -8.31
C ILE A 89 6.98 6.85 -8.17
N LYS A 90 7.76 6.77 -9.26
CA LYS A 90 9.19 7.13 -9.24
C LYS A 90 9.43 8.57 -8.81
N MET A 91 8.62 9.53 -9.27
CA MET A 91 8.75 10.94 -8.84
C MET A 91 8.44 11.15 -7.36
N THR A 92 7.69 10.24 -6.73
CA THR A 92 7.32 10.33 -5.31
C THR A 92 8.40 9.72 -4.40
N MET A 93 9.32 8.93 -4.97
CA MET A 93 10.40 8.28 -4.24
C MET A 93 11.70 9.00 -4.59
N ASP A 94 12.32 9.68 -3.63
CA ASP A 94 13.64 10.28 -3.82
C ASP A 94 14.67 9.19 -4.21
N ASP A 95 15.65 9.56 -5.05
CA ASP A 95 16.81 8.72 -5.40
C ASP A 95 17.71 8.43 -4.17
#